data_AF-A0A5R2N321-F1
#
_entry.id   AF-A0A5R2N321-F1
#
_cell.length_a   1.000
_cell.length_b   1.000
_cell.length_c   1.000
_cell.angle_alpha   90.00
_cell.angle_beta   90.00
_cell.angle_gamma   90.00
#
_symmetry.space_group_name_H-M   'P 1'
#
loop_
_entity.id
_entity.type
_entity.pdbx_description
1 polymer ?
#
loop_
_entity_poly.entity_id
_entity_poly.type
_entity_poly.pdbx_seq_one_letter_code
_entity_poly.pdbx_strand_id
1 'polypeptide(L)'
;LKQEADRERFLDLVASADALVENFRPGVMKRLGLGYDVLKAVRPGLVYCAISGFGQSGPMRDNPAYDQIVQGLSGIMSITGTPETAPLRVGYPVADTLGGLVGAFSIAAAL
;
A
#
# COMPACT_ATOMS: atom_id res chain seq x y z
N LEU A 1 3.08 5.35 17.33
CA LEU A 1 3.62 3.99 17.11
C LEU A 1 5.13 3.83 17.39
N LYS A 2 5.92 4.91 17.51
CA LYS A 2 7.35 4.78 17.87
C LYS A 2 7.56 4.52 19.36
N GLN A 3 6.62 4.97 20.20
CA GLN A 3 6.60 4.68 21.62
C GLN A 3 5.95 3.32 21.87
N GLU A 4 6.35 2.64 22.94
CA GLU A 4 5.83 1.32 23.32
C GLU A 4 4.34 1.36 23.66
N ALA A 5 3.92 2.32 24.49
CA ALA A 5 2.52 2.50 24.85
C ALA A 5 1.59 2.73 23.63
N ASP A 6 2.09 3.36 22.56
CA ASP A 6 1.31 3.51 21.33
C ASP A 6 1.13 2.17 20.61
N ARG A 7 2.14 1.30 20.66
CA ARG A 7 2.08 -0.01 20.00
C ARG A 7 1.12 -0.93 20.73
N GLU A 8 1.15 -0.94 22.07
CA GLU A 8 0.20 -1.72 22.88
C GLU A 8 -1.25 -1.32 22.55
N ARG A 9 -1.56 -0.02 22.60
CA ARG A 9 -2.90 0.48 22.24
C ARG A 9 -3.30 0.13 20.80
N PHE A 10 -2.34 0.14 19.88
CA PHE A 10 -2.60 -0.27 18.50
C PHE A 10 -2.88 -1.77 18.40
N LEU A 11 -2.20 -2.62 19.16
CA LEU A 11 -2.48 -4.06 19.21
C LEU A 11 -3.88 -4.33 19.81
N ASP A 12 -4.32 -3.54 20.79
CA ASP A 12 -5.68 -3.63 21.32
C ASP A 12 -6.74 -3.34 20.24
N LEU A 13 -6.50 -2.32 19.40
CA LEU A 13 -7.37 -2.03 18.25
C LEU A 13 -7.37 -3.20 17.25
N VAL A 14 -6.19 -3.73 16.91
CA VAL A 14 -6.04 -4.87 15.99
C VAL A 14 -6.76 -6.12 16.48
N ALA A 15 -6.80 -6.38 17.79
CA ALA A 15 -7.49 -7.53 18.37
C ALA A 15 -9.00 -7.55 18.05
N SER A 16 -9.60 -6.38 17.83
CA SER A 16 -11.02 -6.21 17.49
C SER A 16 -11.29 -5.93 16.01
N ALA A 17 -10.24 -5.76 15.19
CA ALA A 17 -10.39 -5.41 13.78
C ALA A 17 -10.54 -6.66 12.89
N ASP A 18 -11.32 -6.52 11.82
CA ASP A 18 -11.44 -7.53 10.77
C ASP A 18 -10.37 -7.35 9.68
N ALA A 19 -10.00 -6.10 9.40
CA ALA A 19 -8.98 -5.76 8.44
C ALA A 19 -8.07 -4.62 8.91
N LEU A 20 -6.81 -4.67 8.49
CA LEU A 20 -5.85 -3.58 8.59
C LEU A 20 -5.32 -3.23 7.21
N VAL A 21 -5.34 -1.94 6.87
CA VAL A 21 -4.74 -1.42 5.65
C VAL A 21 -3.60 -0.46 5.98
N GLU A 22 -2.49 -0.59 5.25
CA GLU A 22 -1.35 0.31 5.35
C GLU A 22 -0.71 0.52 3.98
N ASN A 23 -0.08 1.68 3.78
CA ASN A 23 0.57 2.05 2.52
C ASN A 23 2.03 2.50 2.71
N PHE A 24 2.70 1.98 3.74
CA PHE A 24 4.10 2.31 3.98
C PHE A 24 5.01 1.60 2.99
N ARG A 25 6.25 2.11 2.87
CA ARG A 25 7.30 1.38 2.19
C ARG A 25 7.51 0.01 2.84
N PRO A 26 7.81 -1.04 2.05
CA PRO A 26 8.09 -2.38 2.58
C PRO A 26 9.06 -2.35 3.77
N GLY A 27 8.74 -3.10 4.82
CA GLY A 27 9.54 -3.22 6.03
C GLY A 27 9.39 -2.09 7.06
N VAL A 28 8.60 -1.03 6.82
CA VAL A 28 8.28 -0.03 7.87
C VAL A 28 7.56 -0.69 9.05
N MET A 29 6.47 -1.43 8.79
CA MET A 29 5.71 -2.09 9.86
C MET A 29 6.55 -3.11 10.63
N LYS A 30 7.45 -3.83 9.94
CA LYS A 30 8.42 -4.73 10.59
C LYS A 30 9.37 -3.97 11.52
N ARG A 31 9.91 -2.82 11.10
CA ARG A 31 10.77 -1.97 11.96
C ARG A 31 10.02 -1.35 13.15
N LEU A 32 8.72 -1.15 13.02
CA LEU A 32 7.86 -0.73 14.12
C LEU A 32 7.52 -1.88 15.09
N GLY A 33 7.93 -3.12 14.80
CA GLY A 33 7.53 -4.29 15.59
C GLY A 33 6.08 -4.71 15.38
N LEU A 34 5.43 -4.22 14.33
CA LEU A 34 4.01 -4.41 14.01
C LEU A 34 3.83 -5.10 12.65
N GLY A 35 4.78 -5.97 12.27
CA GLY A 35 4.72 -6.70 11.01
C GLY A 35 3.60 -7.74 10.97
N TYR A 36 3.33 -8.27 9.78
CA TYR A 36 2.27 -9.26 9.54
C TYR A 36 2.24 -10.40 10.57
N ASP A 37 3.38 -11.06 10.82
CA ASP A 37 3.45 -12.20 11.73
C ASP A 37 3.02 -11.83 13.16
N VAL A 38 3.38 -10.62 13.62
CA VAL A 38 3.01 -10.12 14.95
C VAL A 38 1.51 -9.86 15.02
N LEU A 39 0.96 -9.15 14.02
CA LEU A 39 -0.47 -8.82 14.03
C LEU A 39 -1.36 -10.04 13.83
N LYS A 40 -0.91 -11.01 13.02
CA LYS A 40 -1.61 -12.28 12.80
C LYS A 40 -1.62 -13.15 14.05
N ALA A 41 -0.57 -13.09 14.88
CA ALA A 41 -0.55 -13.75 16.19
C ALA A 41 -1.57 -13.13 17.17
N VAL A 42 -1.76 -11.81 17.12
CA VAL A 42 -2.78 -11.11 17.92
C VAL A 42 -4.20 -11.42 17.44
N ARG A 43 -4.43 -11.40 16.13
CA ARG A 43 -5.73 -11.66 15.51
C ARG A 43 -5.56 -12.63 14.32
N PRO A 44 -5.72 -13.96 14.52
CA PRO A 44 -5.57 -14.94 13.45
C PRO A 44 -6.53 -14.75 12.26
N GLY A 45 -7.70 -14.15 12.50
CA GLY A 45 -8.67 -13.80 11.47
C GLY A 45 -8.36 -12.51 10.69
N LEU A 46 -7.33 -11.74 11.06
CA LEU A 46 -7.07 -10.43 10.47
C LEU A 46 -6.74 -10.53 8.99
N VAL A 47 -7.43 -9.74 8.17
CA VAL A 47 -7.03 -9.43 6.80
C VAL A 47 -6.01 -8.29 6.83
N TYR A 48 -4.77 -8.55 6.41
CA TYR A 48 -3.71 -7.54 6.36
C TYR A 48 -3.44 -7.13 4.92
N CYS A 49 -3.71 -5.87 4.58
CA CYS A 49 -3.53 -5.31 3.25
C CYS A 49 -2.42 -4.26 3.26
N ALA A 50 -1.32 -4.54 2.55
CA ALA A 50 -0.21 -3.63 2.37
C ALA A 50 -0.13 -3.13 0.93
N ILE A 51 -0.42 -1.85 0.72
CA ILE A 51 -0.38 -1.21 -0.58
C ILE A 51 1.00 -0.57 -0.77
N SER A 52 1.72 -0.95 -1.82
CA SER A 52 3.03 -0.37 -2.14
C SER A 52 3.16 -0.23 -3.65
N GLY A 53 3.85 0.80 -4.13
CA GLY A 53 3.86 1.10 -5.56
C GLY A 53 4.58 0.08 -6.44
N PHE A 54 5.52 -0.70 -5.89
CA PHE A 54 6.23 -1.76 -6.62
C PHE A 54 6.09 -3.15 -5.98
N GLY A 55 5.16 -3.31 -5.03
CA GLY A 55 4.97 -4.55 -4.29
C GLY A 55 5.93 -4.75 -3.12
N GLN A 56 5.66 -5.78 -2.33
CA GLN A 56 6.45 -6.15 -1.13
C GLN A 56 7.73 -6.94 -1.48
N SER A 57 7.87 -7.38 -2.73
CA SER A 57 8.96 -8.20 -3.24
C SER A 57 9.44 -7.70 -4.60
N GLY A 58 10.59 -8.21 -5.06
CA GLY A 58 11.16 -7.84 -6.35
C GLY A 58 12.18 -6.68 -6.29
N PRO A 59 12.82 -6.37 -7.43
CA PRO A 59 13.99 -5.49 -7.49
C PRO A 59 13.67 -4.02 -7.19
N MET A 60 12.42 -3.60 -7.36
CA MET A 60 11.97 -2.21 -7.18
C MET A 60 11.24 -1.98 -5.85
N ARG A 61 11.10 -2.99 -4.98
CA ARG A 61 10.30 -2.90 -3.75
C ARG A 61 10.70 -1.74 -2.83
N ASP A 62 11.98 -1.38 -2.84
CA ASP A 62 12.55 -0.35 -1.97
C ASP A 62 12.52 1.05 -2.63
N ASN A 63 12.10 1.14 -3.89
CA ASN A 63 12.01 2.40 -4.62
C ASN A 63 10.81 3.22 -4.13
N PRO A 64 10.94 4.55 -4.02
CA PRO A 64 9.80 5.41 -3.79
C PRO A 64 8.87 5.38 -4.99
N ALA A 65 7.57 5.32 -4.72
CA ALA A 65 6.54 5.38 -5.74
C ALA A 65 5.59 6.52 -5.43
N TYR A 66 5.31 7.30 -6.47
CA TYR A 66 4.23 8.28 -6.51
C TYR A 66 3.46 8.03 -7.79
N ASP A 67 2.22 8.47 -7.83
CA ASP A 67 1.31 8.29 -8.97
C ASP A 67 1.99 8.53 -10.33
N GLN A 68 2.65 9.67 -10.53
CA GLN A 68 3.35 9.99 -11.77
C GLN A 68 4.48 9.00 -12.13
N ILE A 69 5.21 8.46 -11.15
CA ILE A 69 6.26 7.47 -11.39
C ILE A 69 5.64 6.18 -11.93
N VAL A 70 4.53 5.75 -11.33
CA VAL A 70 3.79 4.55 -11.73
C VAL A 70 3.13 4.76 -13.10
N GLN A 71 2.56 5.94 -13.36
CA GLN A 71 2.00 6.27 -14.68
C GLN A 71 3.07 6.23 -15.79
N GLY A 72 4.28 6.74 -15.52
CA GLY A 72 5.38 6.70 -16.48
C GLY A 72 5.85 5.29 -16.78
N LEU A 73 6.04 4.47 -15.74
CA LEU A 73 6.53 3.10 -15.88
C LEU A 73 5.49 2.13 -16.43
N SER A 74 4.20 2.35 -16.17
CA SER A 74 3.12 1.49 -16.67
C SER A 74 2.78 1.74 -18.15
N GLY A 75 3.32 2.80 -18.76
CA GLY A 75 3.00 3.20 -20.12
C GLY A 75 1.74 4.05 -20.24
N ILE A 76 1.05 4.39 -19.15
CA ILE A 76 -0.11 5.30 -19.18
C ILE A 76 0.29 6.63 -19.83
N MET A 77 1.45 7.17 -19.47
CA MET A 77 1.93 8.43 -20.06
C MET A 77 2.23 8.29 -21.56
N SER A 78 2.72 7.15 -22.04
CA SER A 78 3.12 7.01 -23.45
C SER A 78 1.95 7.07 -24.42
N ILE A 79 0.73 6.80 -23.93
CA ILE A 79 -0.52 6.88 -24.69
C ILE A 79 -1.38 8.10 -24.32
N THR A 80 -0.87 8.99 -23.47
CA THR A 80 -1.58 10.19 -23.00
C THR A 80 -0.85 11.43 -23.51
N GLY A 81 -1.54 12.30 -24.24
CA GLY A 81 -0.96 13.51 -24.85
C GLY A 81 -1.09 13.50 -26.37
N THR A 82 -0.28 14.31 -27.04
CA THR A 82 -0.24 14.44 -28.51
C THR A 82 1.21 14.40 -29.01
N PRO A 83 1.45 14.17 -30.32
CA PRO A 83 2.80 14.22 -30.89
C PRO A 83 3.55 15.54 -30.58
N GLU A 84 2.83 16.64 -30.40
CA GLU A 84 3.37 17.97 -30.14
C GLU A 84 3.69 18.23 -28.66
N THR A 85 3.05 17.50 -27.74
CA THR A 85 3.09 17.79 -26.29
C THR A 85 3.96 16.83 -25.48
N ALA A 86 4.51 15.79 -26.14
CA ALA A 86 5.19 14.66 -25.51
C ALA A 86 4.26 13.84 -24.57
N PRO A 87 4.72 12.70 -24.00
CA PRO A 87 3.95 11.95 -23.01
C PRO A 87 3.53 12.82 -21.82
N LEU A 88 2.23 12.87 -21.56
CA LEU A 88 1.63 13.61 -20.46
C LEU A 88 1.13 12.66 -19.38
N ARG A 89 1.18 13.11 -18.12
CA ARG A 89 0.45 12.44 -17.04
C ARG A 89 -1.04 12.65 -17.19
N VAL A 90 -1.81 11.67 -16.75
CA VAL A 90 -3.23 11.87 -16.45
C VAL A 90 -3.32 12.87 -15.29
N GLY A 91 -4.19 13.88 -15.44
CA GLY A 91 -4.37 14.92 -14.44
C GLY A 91 -4.89 14.40 -13.10
N TYR A 92 -5.68 13.32 -13.16
CA TYR A 92 -6.21 12.56 -12.03
C TYR A 92 -5.21 11.50 -11.54
N PRO A 93 -5.08 11.28 -10.22
CA PRO A 93 -4.14 10.31 -9.64
C PRO A 93 -4.63 8.87 -9.82
N VAL A 94 -4.55 8.39 -11.06
CA VAL A 94 -5.11 7.11 -11.50
C VAL A 94 -4.47 5.92 -10.79
N ALA A 95 -3.16 5.92 -10.59
CA ALA A 95 -2.47 4.79 -9.97
C ALA A 95 -2.78 4.70 -8.47
N ASP A 96 -2.84 5.83 -7.77
CA ASP A 96 -3.20 5.86 -6.34
C ASP A 96 -4.65 5.41 -6.14
N THR A 97 -5.56 5.88 -7.00
CA THR A 97 -6.98 5.54 -6.93
C THR A 97 -7.21 4.06 -7.23
N LEU A 98 -6.59 3.54 -8.29
CA LEU A 98 -6.69 2.12 -8.64
C LEU A 98 -6.08 1.25 -7.53
N GLY A 99 -4.94 1.63 -6.96
CA GLY A 99 -4.32 0.94 -5.84
C GLY A 99 -5.26 0.85 -4.63
N GLY A 100 -5.91 1.97 -4.27
CA GLY A 100 -6.90 2.00 -3.18
C GLY A 100 -8.14 1.15 -3.48
N LEU A 101 -8.68 1.24 -4.70
CA LEU A 101 -9.88 0.50 -5.11
C LEU A 101 -9.62 -1.01 -5.14
N VAL A 102 -8.49 -1.44 -5.71
CA VAL A 102 -8.09 -2.85 -5.73
C VAL A 102 -7.81 -3.34 -4.31
N GLY A 103 -7.18 -2.53 -3.47
CA GLY A 103 -6.97 -2.86 -2.04
C GLY A 103 -8.29 -3.08 -1.30
N ALA A 104 -9.24 -2.16 -1.46
CA ALA A 104 -10.57 -2.26 -0.86
C ALA A 104 -11.33 -3.50 -1.36
N PHE A 105 -11.31 -3.76 -2.67
CA PHE A 105 -11.94 -4.95 -3.25
C PHE A 105 -11.29 -6.25 -2.76
N SER A 106 -9.96 -6.27 -2.63
CA SER A 106 -9.23 -7.44 -2.10
C SER A 106 -9.57 -7.70 -0.64
N ILE A 107 -9.71 -6.65 0.18
CA ILE A 107 -10.16 -6.78 1.58
C ILE A 107 -11.59 -7.34 1.61
N ALA A 108 -12.51 -6.75 0.84
CA ALA A 108 -13.90 -7.19 0.80
C ALA A 108 -14.06 -8.64 0.33
N ALA A 109 -13.21 -9.10 -0.59
CA ALA A 109 -13.21 -10.48 -1.06
C ALA A 109 -12.56 -11.49 -0.09
N ALA A 110 -11.76 -11.01 0.87
CA ALA A 110 -11.07 -11.84 1.85
C ALA A 110 -11.84 -12.02 3.17
N LEU A 111 -12.87 -11.21 3.39
CA LEU A 111 -13.82 -11.30 4.52
C LEU A 111 -14.98 -12.24 4.20
#